data_AF-A0A0C2ETM5-F1
#
_entry.id   AF-A0A0C2ETM5-F1
#
_cell.length_a   1.000
_cell.length_b   1.000
_cell.length_c   1.000
_cell.angle_alpha   90.00
_cell.angle_beta   90.00
_cell.angle_gamma   90.00
#
_symmetry.space_group_name_H-M   'P 1'
#
loop_
_entity.id
_entity.type
_entity.pdbx_description
1 polymer ?
#
loop_
_entity_poly.entity_id
_entity_poly.type
_entity_poly.pdbx_seq_one_letter_code
_entity_poly.pdbx_strand_id
1 'polypeptide(L)'
;MADTLYYTPADLHAYRLREERRKRLEASQAPPPTQTGEAIQPIDRLVADGSCARCPTDFSVRASDAGLEITVWQDFGPEAPVTDMWWQSHIPGPVLQSEAARGEAQPVAPNTWQSGPTIEHDPGSVRVMFETGDAVDGLWGERRTEGTDEAGGDGTIARQTEFGSL
;
A
#
# COMPACT_ATOMS: atom_id res chain seq x y z
N MET A 1 33.70 -8.93 -81.33
CA MET A 1 34.99 -8.79 -80.62
C MET A 1 34.65 -8.54 -79.16
N ALA A 2 34.96 -9.48 -78.27
CA ALA A 2 34.61 -9.37 -76.85
C ALA A 2 35.86 -8.94 -76.07
N ASP A 3 35.80 -7.76 -75.45
CA ASP A 3 36.86 -7.27 -74.56
C ASP A 3 36.88 -8.15 -73.30
N THR A 4 37.95 -8.93 -73.18
CA THR A 4 38.22 -9.72 -71.98
C THR A 4 38.88 -8.79 -70.96
N LEU A 5 38.13 -8.33 -69.97
CA LEU A 5 38.67 -7.53 -68.87
C LEU A 5 39.57 -8.42 -67.99
N TYR A 6 40.88 -8.28 -68.10
CA TYR A 6 41.84 -8.92 -67.20
C TYR A 6 41.97 -8.08 -65.93
N TYR A 7 41.45 -8.58 -64.81
CA TYR A 7 41.68 -7.98 -63.50
C TYR A 7 43.14 -8.19 -63.09
N THR A 8 43.83 -7.13 -62.70
CA THR A 8 45.18 -7.24 -62.17
C THR A 8 45.14 -7.82 -60.75
N PRO A 9 46.25 -8.38 -60.24
CA PRO A 9 46.33 -8.82 -58.85
C PRO A 9 45.97 -7.72 -57.83
N ALA A 10 46.25 -6.46 -58.15
CA ALA A 10 45.87 -5.32 -57.34
C ALA A 10 44.36 -5.09 -57.31
N ASP A 11 43.66 -5.27 -58.44
CA ASP A 11 42.21 -5.15 -58.52
C ASP A 11 41.51 -6.25 -57.70
N LEU A 12 42.03 -7.48 -57.75
CA LEU A 12 41.52 -8.60 -56.95
C LEU A 12 41.73 -8.39 -55.45
N HIS A 13 42.82 -7.72 -55.06
CA HIS A 13 43.07 -7.37 -53.67
C HIS A 13 42.13 -6.26 -53.19
N ALA A 14 41.93 -5.21 -54.01
CA ALA A 14 40.99 -4.14 -53.74
C ALA A 14 39.55 -4.65 -53.62
N TYR A 15 39.16 -5.61 -54.47
CA TYR A 15 37.86 -6.26 -54.41
C TYR A 15 37.67 -7.02 -53.10
N ARG A 16 38.65 -7.85 -52.69
CA ARG A 16 38.60 -8.59 -51.43
C ARG A 16 38.45 -7.69 -50.20
N LEU A 17 39.19 -6.58 -50.15
CA LEU A 17 39.08 -5.61 -49.06
C LEU A 17 37.69 -4.94 -48.98
N ARG A 18 37.05 -4.68 -50.14
CA ARG A 18 35.68 -4.14 -50.17
C ARG A 18 34.66 -5.17 -49.68
N GLU A 19 34.81 -6.43 -50.08
CA GLU A 19 33.98 -7.54 -49.62
C GLU A 19 34.07 -7.72 -48.09
N GLU A 20 35.28 -7.67 -47.54
CA GLU A 20 35.49 -7.76 -46.08
C GLU A 20 34.88 -6.57 -45.34
N ARG A 21 35.03 -5.35 -45.88
CA ARG A 21 34.41 -4.15 -45.30
C ARG A 21 32.88 -4.24 -45.33
N ARG A 22 32.29 -4.71 -46.42
CA ARG A 22 30.83 -4.90 -46.53
C ARG A 22 30.34 -5.90 -45.49
N LYS A 23 31.01 -7.04 -45.34
CA LYS A 23 30.66 -8.06 -44.32
C LYS A 23 30.75 -7.52 -42.89
N ARG A 24 31.75 -6.69 -42.58
CA ARG A 24 31.86 -6.05 -41.26
C ARG A 24 30.74 -5.04 -41.01
N LEU A 25 30.35 -4.28 -42.03
CA LEU A 25 29.25 -3.33 -41.94
C LEU A 25 27.91 -4.05 -41.76
N GLU A 26 27.66 -5.11 -42.54
CA GLU A 26 26.48 -5.97 -42.40
C GLU A 26 26.43 -6.65 -41.03
N ALA A 27 27.56 -7.13 -40.50
CA ALA A 27 27.61 -7.70 -39.15
C ALA A 27 27.38 -6.64 -38.05
N SER A 28 27.83 -5.39 -38.26
CA SER A 28 27.59 -4.28 -37.32
C SER A 28 26.16 -3.73 -37.39
N GLN A 29 25.49 -3.90 -38.53
CA GLN A 29 24.10 -3.48 -38.76
C GLN A 29 23.11 -4.65 -38.64
N ALA A 30 23.59 -5.86 -38.36
CA ALA A 30 22.71 -6.96 -38.02
C ALA A 30 21.88 -6.50 -36.82
N PRO A 31 20.54 -6.58 -36.91
CA PRO A 31 19.70 -6.25 -35.78
C PRO A 31 20.18 -7.12 -34.60
N PRO A 32 20.20 -6.58 -33.36
CA PRO A 32 20.44 -7.42 -32.20
C PRO A 32 19.49 -8.62 -32.27
N PRO A 33 19.89 -9.79 -31.76
CA PRO A 33 18.99 -10.93 -31.71
C PRO A 33 17.69 -10.44 -31.08
N THR A 34 16.61 -10.50 -31.85
CA THR A 34 15.28 -10.14 -31.37
C THR A 34 15.08 -10.98 -30.12
N GLN A 35 15.02 -10.33 -28.95
CA GLN A 35 14.52 -10.98 -27.74
C GLN A 35 13.06 -11.31 -28.06
N THR A 36 12.84 -12.48 -28.63
CA THR A 36 11.53 -13.09 -28.80
C THR A 36 10.95 -13.17 -27.41
N GLY A 37 9.98 -12.28 -27.15
CA GLY A 37 9.16 -12.18 -25.95
C GLY A 37 9.71 -12.90 -24.74
N GLU A 38 10.36 -12.16 -23.83
CA GLU A 38 10.23 -12.53 -22.43
C GLU A 38 8.72 -12.58 -22.17
N ALA A 39 8.18 -13.80 -22.08
CA ALA A 39 6.88 -14.01 -21.52
C ALA A 39 6.89 -13.28 -20.18
N ILE A 40 6.08 -12.23 -20.05
CA ILE A 40 5.79 -11.66 -18.75
C ILE A 40 5.25 -12.84 -17.96
N GLN A 41 6.10 -13.37 -17.07
CA GLN A 41 5.72 -14.46 -16.20
C GLN A 41 4.44 -13.99 -15.48
N PRO A 42 3.39 -14.80 -15.43
CA PRO A 42 2.19 -14.43 -14.69
C PRO A 42 2.64 -14.03 -13.28
N ILE A 43 2.10 -12.92 -12.77
CA ILE A 43 2.37 -12.54 -11.39
C ILE A 43 1.72 -13.63 -10.54
N ASP A 44 2.52 -14.60 -10.11
CA ASP A 44 2.17 -15.53 -9.06
C ASP A 44 1.68 -14.66 -7.89
N ARG A 45 0.38 -14.77 -7.63
CA ARG A 45 -0.43 -13.94 -6.73
C ARG A 45 0.39 -13.40 -5.55
N LEU A 46 0.88 -12.17 -5.68
CA LEU A 46 1.68 -11.50 -4.66
C LEU A 46 0.72 -10.89 -3.64
N VAL A 47 0.81 -11.34 -2.39
CA VAL A 47 0.07 -10.76 -1.28
C VAL A 47 1.08 -10.11 -0.32
N ALA A 48 0.87 -8.85 -0.01
CA ALA A 48 1.64 -8.11 0.98
C ALA A 48 0.71 -7.47 1.99
N ASP A 49 0.95 -7.75 3.26
CA ASP A 49 0.20 -7.17 4.37
C ASP A 49 1.03 -6.09 5.07
N GLY A 50 0.36 -5.13 5.68
CA GLY A 50 1.02 -4.11 6.49
C GLY A 50 0.06 -3.40 7.42
N SER A 51 0.64 -2.57 8.29
CA SER A 51 -0.09 -1.70 9.21
C SER A 51 0.47 -0.29 9.11
N CYS A 52 -0.36 0.71 9.34
CA CYS A 52 0.11 2.07 9.60
C CYS A 52 0.91 2.07 10.92
N ALA A 53 1.89 2.96 11.05
CA ALA A 53 2.65 3.12 12.29
C ALA A 53 2.05 4.18 13.23
N ARG A 54 0.96 4.84 12.84
CA ARG A 54 0.41 6.01 13.54
C ARG A 54 -1.06 5.93 13.86
N CYS A 55 -1.85 5.29 13.01
CA CYS A 55 -3.29 5.17 13.21
C CYS A 55 -3.68 3.70 13.09
N PRO A 56 -4.75 3.28 13.78
CA PRO A 56 -5.23 1.90 13.78
C PRO A 56 -5.78 1.53 12.39
N THR A 57 -4.87 1.15 11.49
CA THR A 57 -5.18 0.85 10.10
C THR A 57 -4.28 -0.27 9.62
N ASP A 58 -4.89 -1.37 9.22
CA ASP A 58 -4.23 -2.47 8.55
C ASP A 58 -4.62 -2.49 7.07
N PHE A 59 -3.75 -3.05 6.24
CA PHE A 59 -4.02 -3.22 4.82
C PHE A 59 -3.43 -4.50 4.27
N SER A 60 -4.02 -4.98 3.18
CA SER A 60 -3.51 -6.08 2.36
C SER A 60 -3.56 -5.67 0.91
N VAL A 61 -2.46 -5.89 0.19
CA VAL A 61 -2.34 -5.64 -1.24
C VAL A 61 -2.18 -6.97 -1.94
N ARG A 62 -3.10 -7.28 -2.84
CA ARG A 62 -3.07 -8.46 -3.68
C ARG A 62 -2.86 -8.04 -5.13
N ALA A 63 -1.72 -8.41 -5.70
CA ALA A 63 -1.44 -8.26 -7.12
C ALA A 63 -1.65 -9.58 -7.87
N SER A 64 -2.25 -9.48 -9.05
CA SER A 64 -2.46 -10.59 -9.98
C SER A 64 -2.45 -10.05 -11.41
N ASP A 65 -2.43 -10.93 -12.41
CA ASP A 65 -2.56 -10.53 -13.82
C ASP A 65 -3.89 -9.82 -14.12
N ALA A 66 -4.91 -10.01 -13.28
CA ALA A 66 -6.20 -9.34 -13.39
C ALA A 66 -6.19 -7.91 -12.83
N GLY A 67 -5.15 -7.53 -12.08
CA GLY A 67 -5.01 -6.22 -11.48
C GLY A 67 -4.58 -6.25 -10.01
N LEU A 68 -4.69 -5.08 -9.39
CA LEU A 68 -4.30 -4.83 -8.01
C LEU A 68 -5.53 -4.56 -7.15
N GLU A 69 -5.63 -5.29 -6.05
CA GLU A 69 -6.69 -5.15 -5.04
C GLU A 69 -6.06 -4.71 -3.73
N ILE A 70 -6.61 -3.66 -3.12
CA ILE A 70 -6.19 -3.17 -1.81
C ILE A 70 -7.39 -3.32 -0.89
N THR A 71 -7.22 -4.08 0.18
CA THR A 71 -8.18 -4.14 1.28
C THR A 71 -7.61 -3.33 2.44
N VAL A 72 -8.43 -2.46 3.03
CA VAL A 72 -8.03 -1.62 4.16
C VAL A 72 -9.04 -1.82 5.28
N TRP A 73 -8.53 -2.08 6.48
CA TRP A 73 -9.31 -2.16 7.71
C TRP A 73 -8.93 -0.97 8.59
N GLN A 74 -9.92 -0.19 9.01
CA GLN A 74 -9.72 0.99 9.85
C GLN A 74 -10.57 0.89 11.09
N ASP A 75 -9.94 1.08 12.25
CA ASP A 75 -10.63 1.30 13.51
C ASP A 75 -10.62 2.79 13.85
N PHE A 76 -11.81 3.39 13.84
CA PHE A 76 -12.01 4.80 14.18
C PHE A 76 -12.08 5.03 15.71
N GLY A 77 -12.02 3.95 16.49
CA GLY A 77 -12.15 3.98 17.93
C GLY A 77 -13.60 4.12 18.39
N PRO A 78 -13.81 4.44 19.67
CA PRO A 78 -15.16 4.58 20.22
C PRO A 78 -15.90 5.80 19.65
N GLU A 79 -17.23 5.79 19.81
CA GLU A 79 -18.04 6.98 19.58
C GLU A 79 -17.63 8.08 20.57
N ALA A 80 -16.88 9.06 20.07
CA ALA A 80 -16.23 10.09 20.85
C ALA A 80 -16.29 11.43 20.10
N PRO A 81 -16.09 12.57 20.79
CA PRO A 81 -16.05 13.87 20.12
C PRO A 81 -14.96 13.92 19.05
N VAL A 82 -15.15 14.77 18.03
CA VAL A 82 -14.16 14.97 16.94
C VAL A 82 -12.81 15.54 17.43
N THR A 83 -12.72 15.98 18.69
CA THR A 83 -11.48 16.37 19.35
C THR A 83 -10.70 15.18 19.92
N ASP A 84 -11.24 13.97 19.88
CA ASP A 84 -10.55 12.77 20.33
C ASP A 84 -9.38 12.40 19.40
N MET A 85 -8.28 11.89 19.95
CA MET A 85 -7.08 11.55 19.16
C MET A 85 -7.30 10.37 18.22
N TRP A 86 -8.20 9.43 18.56
CA TRP A 86 -8.58 8.34 17.66
C TRP A 86 -9.14 8.89 16.36
N TRP A 87 -10.14 9.76 16.45
CA TRP A 87 -10.74 10.45 15.29
C TRP A 87 -9.72 11.28 14.52
N GLN A 88 -8.92 12.07 15.23
CA GLN A 88 -8.00 13.02 14.59
C GLN A 88 -6.78 12.37 13.94
N SER A 89 -6.41 11.15 14.35
CA SER A 89 -5.34 10.38 13.71
C SER A 89 -5.64 10.03 12.25
N HIS A 90 -6.92 9.96 11.89
CA HIS A 90 -7.38 9.61 10.54
C HIS A 90 -7.61 10.82 9.64
N ILE A 91 -7.75 12.02 10.21
CA ILE A 91 -8.15 13.22 9.46
C ILE A 91 -6.93 14.10 9.17
N PRO A 92 -6.61 14.39 7.90
CA PRO A 92 -5.52 15.31 7.57
C PRO A 92 -5.88 16.75 7.95
N GLY A 93 -4.90 17.50 8.45
CA GLY A 93 -5.02 18.92 8.75
C GLY A 93 -4.69 19.29 10.20
N PRO A 94 -5.10 20.49 10.64
CA PRO A 94 -4.87 20.96 12.00
C PRO A 94 -5.55 20.04 13.02
N VAL A 95 -4.83 19.73 14.09
CA VAL A 95 -5.39 18.99 15.23
C VAL A 95 -6.25 19.94 16.07
N LEU A 96 -7.54 19.64 16.15
CA LEU A 96 -8.51 20.27 17.02
C LEU A 96 -8.19 19.96 18.48
N GLN A 97 -7.84 20.98 19.25
CA GLN A 97 -7.68 20.87 20.69
C GLN A 97 -8.98 21.22 21.39
N SER A 98 -9.33 20.48 22.45
CA SER A 98 -10.39 20.88 23.37
C SER A 98 -10.02 22.21 24.04
N GLU A 99 -11.02 22.98 24.48
CA GLU A 99 -10.78 24.27 25.14
C GLU A 99 -9.93 24.12 26.41
N ALA A 100 -10.08 22.99 27.13
CA ALA A 100 -9.25 22.64 28.28
C ALA A 100 -7.77 22.40 27.91
N ALA A 101 -7.49 21.86 26.72
CA ALA A 101 -6.12 21.58 26.27
C ALA A 101 -5.38 22.83 25.77
N ARG A 102 -6.11 23.86 25.28
CA ARG A 102 -5.51 25.09 24.74
C ARG A 102 -4.72 25.92 25.77
N GLY A 103 -5.04 25.77 27.07
CA GLY A 103 -4.41 26.54 28.13
C GLY A 103 -3.02 26.02 28.55
N GLU A 104 -2.73 24.74 28.31
CA GLU A 104 -1.57 24.07 28.90
C GLU A 104 -0.74 23.24 27.90
N ALA A 105 -1.28 22.93 26.71
CA ALA A 105 -0.61 22.03 25.78
C ALA A 105 0.31 22.76 24.78
N GLN A 106 1.46 22.14 24.49
CA GLN A 106 2.22 22.49 23.29
C GLN A 106 1.36 22.30 22.02
N PRO A 107 1.59 23.12 20.98
CA PRO A 107 0.88 22.97 19.72
C PRO A 107 1.18 21.59 19.12
N VAL A 108 0.12 20.79 18.93
CA VAL A 108 0.22 19.49 18.27
C VAL A 108 0.47 19.73 16.79
N ALA A 109 1.48 19.06 16.22
CA ALA A 109 1.77 19.15 14.80
C ALA A 109 0.54 18.74 13.96
N PRO A 110 0.27 19.40 12.83
CA PRO A 110 -0.83 19.02 11.96
C PRO A 110 -0.68 17.56 11.51
N ASN A 111 -1.82 16.88 11.37
CA ASN A 111 -1.85 15.55 10.82
C ASN A 111 -1.62 15.63 9.31
N THR A 112 -0.48 15.11 8.88
CA THR A 112 -0.05 14.98 7.49
C THR A 112 0.38 13.54 7.27
N TRP A 113 0.92 13.21 6.11
CA TRP A 113 1.54 11.91 5.89
C TRP A 113 2.89 11.74 6.62
N GLN A 114 3.53 12.83 7.07
CA GLN A 114 4.84 12.82 7.77
C GLN A 114 4.74 13.01 9.28
N SER A 115 3.72 13.71 9.73
CA SER A 115 3.57 14.19 11.12
C SER A 115 2.14 14.04 11.59
N GLY A 116 1.91 14.03 12.90
CA GLY A 116 0.56 14.01 13.46
C GLY A 116 0.50 13.22 14.76
N PRO A 117 -0.70 13.10 15.35
CA PRO A 117 -0.92 12.24 16.50
C PRO A 117 -0.66 10.78 16.12
N THR A 118 -0.18 10.01 17.10
CA THR A 118 0.07 8.57 16.99
C THR A 118 -0.78 7.88 18.05
N ILE A 119 -1.60 6.93 17.62
CA ILE A 119 -2.35 6.03 18.48
C ILE A 119 -1.59 4.70 18.52
N GLU A 120 -1.39 4.18 19.71
CA GLU A 120 -0.76 2.87 19.91
C GLU A 120 -1.72 1.76 19.49
N HIS A 121 -1.24 0.83 18.67
CA HIS A 121 -1.97 -0.37 18.27
C HIS A 121 -0.98 -1.47 17.87
N ASP A 122 -1.42 -2.72 17.99
CA ASP A 122 -0.63 -3.85 17.50
C ASP A 122 -0.80 -3.99 15.97
N PRO A 123 0.28 -4.18 15.19
CA PRO A 123 0.19 -4.46 13.76
C PRO A 123 -0.71 -5.67 13.46
N GLY A 124 -1.69 -5.53 12.57
CA GLY A 124 -2.60 -6.61 12.19
C GLY A 124 -3.80 -6.81 13.11
N SER A 125 -3.86 -6.13 14.26
CA SER A 125 -4.96 -6.28 15.24
C SER A 125 -6.31 -5.82 14.71
N VAL A 126 -6.33 -4.76 13.88
CA VAL A 126 -7.56 -4.22 13.29
C VAL A 126 -8.08 -5.19 12.24
N ARG A 127 -7.22 -5.73 11.38
CA ARG A 127 -7.62 -6.77 10.42
C ARG A 127 -8.23 -7.97 11.15
N VAL A 128 -7.58 -8.46 12.20
CA VAL A 128 -8.09 -9.61 12.99
C VAL A 128 -9.47 -9.29 13.54
N MET A 129 -9.69 -8.10 14.12
CA MET A 129 -10.99 -7.66 14.63
C MET A 129 -12.10 -7.78 13.56
N PHE A 130 -11.83 -7.31 12.33
CA PHE A 130 -12.81 -7.37 11.24
C PHE A 130 -13.00 -8.76 10.64
N GLU A 131 -11.93 -9.55 10.50
CA GLU A 131 -11.99 -10.89 9.89
C GLU A 131 -12.60 -11.94 10.81
N THR A 132 -12.40 -11.80 12.12
CA THR A 132 -12.94 -12.74 13.13
C THR A 132 -14.31 -12.33 13.64
N GLY A 133 -14.67 -11.04 13.52
CA GLY A 133 -15.90 -10.50 14.10
C GLY A 133 -15.82 -10.30 15.61
N ASP A 134 -14.66 -10.53 16.23
CA ASP A 134 -14.41 -10.22 17.63
C ASP A 134 -14.13 -8.71 17.74
N ALA A 135 -15.19 -7.93 17.98
CA ALA A 135 -15.01 -6.62 18.59
C ALA A 135 -14.27 -6.84 19.92
N VAL A 136 -13.12 -6.18 20.10
CA VAL A 136 -12.29 -6.27 21.30
C VAL A 136 -12.98 -5.60 22.49
N ASP A 137 -14.01 -6.24 23.03
CA ASP A 137 -14.68 -5.90 24.30
C ASP A 137 -13.80 -6.23 25.53
N GLY A 138 -12.57 -6.76 25.33
CA GLY A 138 -11.81 -7.43 26.38
C GLY A 138 -10.45 -6.84 26.78
N LEU A 139 -9.97 -5.75 26.18
CA LEU A 139 -8.59 -5.26 26.40
C LEU A 139 -8.46 -3.91 27.14
N TRP A 140 -9.56 -3.35 27.63
CA TRP A 140 -9.51 -2.27 28.63
C TRP A 140 -9.85 -2.85 30.01
N GLY A 141 -8.86 -3.51 30.61
CA GLY A 141 -8.93 -4.04 31.95
C GLY A 141 -9.40 -3.00 32.96
N GLU A 142 -10.42 -3.39 33.73
CA GLU A 142 -10.99 -2.71 34.88
C GLU A 142 -9.91 -2.02 35.73
N ARG A 143 -9.91 -0.68 35.75
CA ARG A 143 -9.47 0.03 36.95
C ARG A 143 -10.63 -0.04 37.94
N ARG A 144 -10.72 -1.15 38.69
CA ARG A 144 -11.54 -1.22 39.91
C ARG A 144 -11.09 -0.11 40.85
N THR A 145 -11.88 0.94 40.94
CA THR A 145 -11.97 1.71 42.18
C THR A 145 -12.95 0.96 43.06
N GLU A 146 -12.42 0.25 44.06
CA GLU A 146 -13.21 -0.19 45.21
C GLU A 146 -13.86 1.05 45.86
N GLY A 147 -15.18 1.02 46.00
CA GLY A 147 -15.96 2.11 46.57
C GLY A 147 -17.46 1.85 46.48
N THR A 148 -17.95 0.94 47.33
CA THR A 148 -19.23 0.99 48.08
C THR A 148 -20.38 1.82 47.50
N ASP A 149 -21.43 1.14 47.00
CA ASP A 149 -22.75 0.98 47.67
C ASP A 149 -23.93 0.87 46.68
N GLU A 150 -24.70 -0.19 46.89
CA GLU A 150 -26.13 -0.44 46.66
C GLU A 150 -26.92 0.35 45.59
N ALA A 151 -27.48 -0.38 44.59
CA ALA A 151 -28.94 -0.60 44.44
C ALA A 151 -29.34 -1.00 43.01
N GLY A 152 -29.90 -2.21 42.87
CA GLY A 152 -31.15 -2.53 42.14
C GLY A 152 -31.32 -2.30 40.62
N GLY A 153 -31.78 -3.35 39.92
CA GLY A 153 -32.54 -3.27 38.65
C GLY A 153 -31.86 -4.01 37.49
N ASP A 154 -32.08 -5.32 37.34
CA ASP A 154 -33.09 -5.95 36.47
C ASP A 154 -32.94 -5.65 34.97
N GLY A 155 -32.87 -6.74 34.19
CA GLY A 155 -32.40 -6.78 32.82
C GLY A 155 -33.39 -6.24 31.79
N THR A 156 -32.87 -6.00 30.58
CA THR A 156 -33.44 -6.44 29.29
C THR A 156 -32.56 -5.88 28.17
N ILE A 157 -31.88 -6.77 27.43
CA ILE A 157 -31.22 -6.43 26.17
C ILE A 157 -32.28 -6.44 25.08
N ALA A 158 -32.68 -5.27 24.59
CA ALA A 158 -33.48 -5.14 23.38
C ALA A 158 -32.56 -5.02 22.16
N ARG A 159 -32.46 -6.10 21.37
CA ARG A 159 -31.95 -6.05 20.00
C ARG A 159 -33.06 -5.49 19.11
N GLN A 160 -32.86 -4.33 18.50
CA GLN A 160 -33.70 -3.84 17.41
C GLN A 160 -32.91 -3.84 16.12
N THR A 161 -33.26 -4.77 15.24
CA THR A 161 -32.84 -4.83 13.85
C THR A 161 -33.87 -4.04 13.05
N GLU A 162 -33.50 -2.92 12.42
CA GLU A 162 -34.35 -2.29 11.42
C GLU A 162 -33.58 -2.10 10.11
N PHE A 163 -34.03 -2.86 9.10
CA PHE A 163 -33.79 -2.61 7.69
C PHE A 163 -34.58 -1.36 7.27
N GLY A 164 -33.91 -0.41 6.63
CA GLY A 164 -34.56 0.73 5.99
C GLY A 164 -33.90 1.05 4.65
N SER A 165 -34.49 0.53 3.56
CA SER A 165 -34.27 1.05 2.21
C SER A 165 -35.10 2.31 2.02
N LEU A 166 -34.47 3.36 1.45
CA LEU A 166 -35.04 4.24 0.44
C LEU A 166 -33.90 4.75 -0.45
#